data_AF-A0A836X9G9-F1
#
_entry.id   AF-A0A836X9G9-F1
#
_cell.length_a   1.000
_cell.length_b   1.000
_cell.length_c   1.000
_cell.angle_alpha   90.00
_cell.angle_beta   90.00
_cell.angle_gamma   90.00
#
_symmetry.space_group_name_H-M   'P 1'
#
loop_
_entity.id
_entity.type
_entity.pdbx_description
1 polymer ?
#
loop_
_entity_poly.entity_id
_entity_poly.type
_entity_poly.pdbx_seq_one_letter_code
_entity_poly.pdbx_strand_id
1 'polypeptide(L)'
;YSRRTVGWHIDKRMTVDLIAKALIKAANIRQPSKGLVFHSDRGSQYTSTRFRQLLKGFGLRASMGDVGMCYGNAVVERFFGRLKHDFFLKVYQSTGEVIKQDVANYIKYYNLDRLHSANASLSPVNFENSQLKVSCLG
;
A
#
# COMPACT_ATOMS: atom_id res chain seq x y z
N TYR A 1 11.38 -3.05 1.90
CA TYR A 1 11.85 -2.73 0.54
C TYR A 1 11.55 -1.25 0.23
N SER A 2 11.03 -0.88 -0.94
CA SER A 2 10.95 0.50 -1.45
C SER A 2 9.89 1.42 -0.84
N ARG A 3 8.95 0.86 -0.05
CA ARG A 3 7.78 1.59 0.48
C ARG A 3 6.76 2.04 -0.56
N ARG A 4 6.92 1.71 -1.84
CA ARG A 4 6.02 2.15 -2.92
C ARG A 4 4.58 1.68 -2.69
N THR A 5 3.63 2.60 -2.79
CA THR A 5 2.20 2.27 -2.83
C THR A 5 1.83 1.84 -4.25
N VAL A 6 1.41 0.58 -4.39
CA VAL A 6 1.22 -0.08 -5.69
C VAL A 6 -0.23 -0.35 -6.04
N GLY A 7 -1.15 -0.19 -5.09
CA GLY A 7 -2.58 -0.31 -5.30
C GLY A 7 -3.34 0.34 -4.15
N TRP A 8 -4.41 1.04 -4.47
CA TRP A 8 -5.25 1.76 -3.51
C TRP A 8 -6.65 1.96 -4.09
N HIS A 9 -7.63 2.13 -3.21
CA HIS A 9 -9.00 2.45 -3.57
C HIS A 9 -9.64 3.26 -2.43
N ILE A 10 -10.64 4.06 -2.75
CA ILE A 10 -11.34 4.94 -1.79
C ILE A 10 -12.83 4.67 -1.91
N ASP A 11 -13.45 4.43 -0.77
CA ASP A 11 -14.89 4.24 -0.64
C ASP A 11 -15.35 4.85 0.69
N LYS A 12 -16.63 5.19 0.79
CA LYS A 12 -17.26 5.70 2.01
C LYS A 12 -17.40 4.62 3.08
N ARG A 13 -17.30 3.34 2.71
CA ARG A 13 -17.47 2.20 3.62
C ARG A 13 -16.28 1.24 3.56
N MET A 14 -15.91 0.70 4.71
CA MET A 14 -14.87 -0.32 4.84
C MET A 14 -15.43 -1.71 4.50
N THR A 15 -15.35 -2.09 3.22
CA THR A 15 -15.91 -3.34 2.70
C THR A 15 -14.83 -4.30 2.19
N VAL A 16 -15.18 -5.57 1.98
CA VAL A 16 -14.31 -6.54 1.29
C VAL A 16 -14.00 -6.07 -0.14
N ASP A 17 -14.97 -5.46 -0.82
CA ASP A 17 -14.78 -4.92 -2.17
C ASP A 17 -13.72 -3.82 -2.23
N LEU A 18 -13.68 -2.95 -1.21
CA LEU A 18 -12.69 -1.89 -1.11
C LEU A 18 -11.27 -2.46 -1.13
N ILE A 19 -10.98 -3.42 -0.25
CA ILE A 19 -9.65 -4.03 -0.15
C ILE A 19 -9.33 -4.93 -1.35
N ALA A 20 -10.33 -5.60 -1.92
CA ALA A 20 -10.18 -6.44 -3.11
C ALA A 20 -9.76 -5.61 -4.32
N LYS A 21 -10.41 -4.46 -4.57
CA LYS A 21 -10.07 -3.56 -5.68
C LYS A 21 -8.64 -3.01 -5.55
N ALA A 22 -8.22 -2.66 -4.34
CA ALA A 22 -6.85 -2.21 -4.08
C ALA A 22 -5.82 -3.31 -4.37
N LEU A 23 -6.09 -4.54 -3.91
CA LEU A 23 -5.24 -5.70 -4.16
C LEU A 23 -5.14 -6.04 -5.66
N ILE A 24 -6.26 -6.05 -6.38
CA ILE A 24 -6.28 -6.35 -7.82
C ILE A 24 -5.42 -5.34 -8.58
N LYS A 25 -5.53 -4.04 -8.27
CA LYS A 25 -4.65 -3.01 -8.86
C LYS A 25 -3.18 -3.30 -8.58
N ALA A 26 -2.83 -3.61 -7.33
CA ALA A 26 -1.46 -3.93 -6.93
C ALA A 26 -0.91 -5.15 -7.68
N ALA A 27 -1.70 -6.23 -7.74
CA ALA A 27 -1.32 -7.46 -8.41
C ALA A 27 -1.14 -7.27 -9.92
N ASN A 28 -2.02 -6.51 -10.57
CA ASN A 28 -1.89 -6.22 -12.01
C ASN A 28 -0.64 -5.38 -12.33
N ILE A 29 -0.28 -4.44 -11.45
CA ILE A 29 0.92 -3.61 -11.62
C ILE A 29 2.20 -4.39 -11.36
N ARG A 30 2.19 -5.33 -10.40
CA ARG A 30 3.42 -6.00 -9.93
C ARG A 30 3.63 -7.40 -10.45
N GLN A 31 2.57 -8.09 -10.88
CA GLN A 31 2.57 -9.49 -11.27
C GLN A 31 3.40 -10.36 -10.31
N PRO A 32 3.02 -10.41 -9.02
CA PRO A 32 3.85 -11.00 -7.98
C PRO A 32 4.06 -12.50 -8.21
N SER A 33 5.25 -12.99 -7.86
CA SER A 33 5.54 -14.42 -7.84
C SER A 33 4.69 -15.15 -6.79
N LYS A 34 4.38 -16.42 -7.05
CA LYS A 34 3.69 -17.29 -6.09
C LYS A 34 4.46 -17.34 -4.77
N GLY A 35 3.73 -17.39 -3.66
CA GLY A 35 4.28 -17.43 -2.30
C GLY A 35 4.59 -16.06 -1.70
N LEU A 36 4.45 -14.95 -2.45
CA LEU A 36 4.58 -13.61 -1.89
C LEU A 36 3.62 -13.43 -0.72
N VAL A 37 4.14 -12.88 0.38
CA VAL A 37 3.37 -12.68 1.61
C VAL A 37 2.53 -11.41 1.50
N PHE A 38 1.23 -11.55 1.70
CA PHE A 38 0.32 -10.44 1.97
C PHE A 38 0.15 -10.33 3.49
N HIS A 39 0.64 -9.24 4.07
CA HIS A 39 0.51 -8.99 5.50
C HIS A 39 -0.65 -8.03 5.80
N SER A 40 -1.48 -8.37 6.78
CA SER A 40 -2.57 -7.50 7.28
C SER A 40 -2.81 -7.71 8.76
N ASP A 41 -3.61 -6.82 9.35
CA ASP A 41 -4.26 -7.09 10.63
C ASP A 41 -5.36 -8.18 10.49
N ARG A 42 -6.05 -8.46 11.61
CA ARG A 42 -7.16 -9.43 11.71
C ARG A 42 -8.54 -8.84 11.41
N GLY A 43 -8.63 -7.69 10.75
CA GLY A 43 -9.90 -7.07 10.37
C GLY A 43 -10.81 -8.03 9.60
N SER A 44 -12.13 -7.91 9.83
CA SER A 44 -13.12 -8.84 9.27
C SER A 44 -13.10 -8.90 7.74
N GLN A 45 -12.70 -7.82 7.08
CA GLN A 45 -12.54 -7.77 5.63
C GLN A 45 -11.40 -8.71 5.17
N TYR A 46 -10.25 -8.67 5.85
CA TYR A 46 -9.06 -9.48 5.54
C TYR A 46 -9.23 -10.96 5.90
N THR A 47 -9.99 -11.25 6.97
CA THR A 47 -10.30 -12.63 7.38
C THR A 47 -11.45 -13.27 6.59
N SER A 48 -12.20 -12.47 5.83
CA SER A 48 -13.33 -12.95 5.01
C SER A 48 -12.92 -14.04 4.02
N THR A 49 -13.81 -15.02 3.82
CA THR A 49 -13.58 -16.11 2.86
C THR A 49 -13.32 -15.59 1.45
N ARG A 50 -14.08 -14.58 1.01
CA ARG A 50 -13.94 -13.96 -0.31
C ARG A 50 -12.56 -13.35 -0.52
N PHE A 51 -12.03 -12.62 0.47
CA PHE A 51 -10.70 -12.02 0.34
C PHE A 51 -9.58 -13.07 0.37
N ARG A 52 -9.71 -14.10 1.23
CA ARG A 52 -8.75 -15.22 1.26
C ARG A 52 -8.71 -15.98 -0.07
N GLN A 53 -9.86 -16.18 -0.72
CA GLN A 53 -9.92 -16.78 -2.05
C GLN A 53 -9.21 -15.92 -3.10
N LEU A 54 -9.40 -14.59 -3.05
CA LEU A 54 -8.74 -13.65 -3.95
C LEU A 54 -7.21 -13.71 -3.82
N LEU A 55 -6.69 -13.71 -2.59
CA LEU A 55 -5.25 -13.90 -2.33
C LEU A 55 -4.73 -15.20 -2.95
N LYS A 56 -5.46 -16.30 -2.74
CA LYS A 56 -5.11 -17.62 -3.28
C LYS A 56 -5.11 -17.62 -4.81
N GLY A 57 -6.04 -16.90 -5.45
CA GLY A 57 -6.10 -16.73 -6.91
C GLY A 57 -4.87 -16.05 -7.50
N PHE A 58 -4.28 -15.08 -6.77
CA PHE A 58 -3.01 -14.46 -7.13
C PHE A 58 -1.77 -15.23 -6.62
N GLY A 59 -1.95 -16.40 -6.00
CA GLY A 59 -0.85 -17.18 -5.44
C GLY A 59 -0.18 -16.53 -4.22
N LEU A 60 -0.86 -15.63 -3.53
CA LEU A 60 -0.35 -14.91 -2.36
C LEU A 60 -0.60 -15.71 -1.07
N ARG A 61 0.34 -15.62 -0.12
CA ARG A 61 0.21 -16.21 1.22
C ARG A 61 -0.21 -15.15 2.22
N ALA A 62 -1.38 -15.31 2.83
CA ALA A 62 -1.79 -14.43 3.92
C ALA A 62 -0.87 -14.63 5.14
N SER A 63 -0.44 -13.53 5.74
CA SER A 63 0.22 -13.47 7.04
C SER A 63 -0.53 -12.43 7.87
N MET A 64 -0.90 -12.80 9.09
CA MET A 64 -1.47 -11.88 10.06
C MET A 64 -0.59 -11.90 11.29
N GLY A 65 -0.30 -10.72 11.86
CA GLY A 65 0.50 -10.64 13.09
C GLY A 65 -0.16 -11.36 14.26
N ASP A 66 0.63 -11.80 15.24
CA ASP A 66 0.10 -12.30 16.51
C ASP A 66 -0.68 -11.20 17.26
N VAL A 67 -1.57 -11.60 18.16
CA VAL A 67 -2.30 -10.65 19.00
C VAL A 67 -1.25 -9.84 19.79
N GLY A 68 -1.14 -8.54 19.55
CA GLY A 68 -0.19 -7.65 20.22
C GLY A 68 1.15 -7.40 19.50
N MET A 69 1.41 -8.01 18.34
CA MET A 69 2.65 -7.77 17.56
C MET A 69 2.46 -6.67 16.51
N CYS A 70 2.65 -5.41 16.92
CA CYS A 70 2.50 -4.20 16.10
C CYS A 70 3.55 -4.03 14.98
N TYR A 71 4.66 -4.77 15.03
CA TYR A 71 5.80 -4.60 14.11
C TYR A 71 5.47 -4.86 12.65
N GLY A 72 4.54 -5.79 12.37
CA GLY A 72 4.17 -6.14 10.99
C GLY A 72 3.38 -5.05 10.27
N ASN A 73 2.61 -4.24 11.01
CA ASN A 73 1.77 -3.17 10.46
C ASN A 73 2.41 -1.78 10.55
N ALA A 74 3.53 -1.64 11.27
CA ALA A 74 4.18 -0.36 11.55
C ALA A 74 4.49 0.48 10.28
N VAL A 75 4.77 -0.16 9.15
CA VAL A 75 5.03 0.52 7.87
C VAL A 75 3.78 1.22 7.35
N VAL A 76 2.65 0.51 7.39
CA VAL A 76 1.35 1.00 6.92
C VAL A 76 0.81 2.05 7.90
N GLU A 77 0.96 1.83 9.21
CA GLU A 77 0.60 2.82 10.24
C GLU A 77 1.39 4.12 10.07
N ARG A 78 2.71 4.03 9.84
CA ARG A 78 3.53 5.21 9.56
C ARG A 78 3.11 5.92 8.28
N PHE A 79 2.72 5.18 7.24
CA PHE A 79 2.14 5.77 6.02
C PHE A 79 0.87 6.56 6.35
N PHE A 80 -0.10 5.96 7.04
CA PHE A 80 -1.35 6.65 7.39
C PHE A 80 -1.16 7.84 8.32
N GLY A 81 -0.26 7.74 9.30
CA GLY A 81 0.09 8.87 10.16
C GLY A 81 0.63 10.04 9.36
N ARG A 82 1.50 9.77 8.38
CA ARG A 82 2.04 10.81 7.49
C ARG A 82 1.01 11.35 6.50
N LEU A 83 0.14 10.53 5.94
CA LEU A 83 -0.94 10.98 5.06
C LEU A 83 -1.87 11.96 5.80
N LYS A 84 -2.23 11.64 7.05
CA LYS A 84 -3.05 12.53 7.87
C LYS A 84 -2.34 13.85 8.19
N HIS A 85 -1.10 13.77 8.66
CA HIS A 85 -0.32 14.93 9.08
C HIS A 85 0.04 15.87 7.91
N ASP A 86 0.56 15.30 6.82
CA ASP A 86 1.12 16.08 5.71
C ASP A 86 0.00 16.63 4.81
N PHE A 87 -1.18 16.02 4.82
CA PHE A 87 -2.23 16.30 3.84
C PHE A 87 -3.60 16.58 4.47
N PHE A 88 -4.24 15.59 5.12
CA PHE A 88 -5.63 15.75 5.58
C PHE A 88 -5.83 16.84 6.65
N LEU A 89 -4.85 17.06 7.53
CA LEU A 89 -4.95 18.11 8.55
C LEU A 89 -4.66 19.51 8.01
N LYS A 90 -4.23 19.65 6.75
CA LYS A 90 -3.81 20.93 6.15
C LYS A 90 -4.75 21.45 5.06
N VAL A 91 -5.72 20.63 4.62
CA VAL A 91 -6.60 20.95 3.49
C VAL A 91 -8.06 20.76 3.91
N TYR A 92 -8.89 21.80 3.71
CA TYR A 92 -10.34 21.66 3.89
C TYR A 92 -10.93 20.85 2.73
N GLN A 93 -11.58 19.73 3.04
CA GLN A 93 -12.18 18.87 2.03
C GLN A 93 -13.69 19.04 2.01
N SER A 94 -14.22 19.62 0.93
CA SER A 94 -15.63 19.97 0.79
C SER A 94 -16.50 18.84 0.23
N THR A 95 -15.95 17.96 -0.62
CA THR A 95 -16.71 16.86 -1.27
C THR A 95 -15.89 15.59 -1.44
N GLY A 96 -16.58 14.47 -1.65
CA GLY A 96 -15.95 13.16 -1.87
C GLY A 96 -15.07 13.09 -3.13
N GLU A 97 -15.37 13.82 -4.21
CA GLU A 97 -14.47 13.92 -5.37
C GLU A 97 -13.15 14.60 -5.01
N VAL A 98 -13.20 15.70 -4.24
CA VAL A 98 -12.00 16.42 -3.78
C VAL A 98 -11.10 15.47 -2.99
N ILE A 99 -11.67 14.70 -2.05
CA ILE A 99 -10.92 13.67 -1.28
C ILE A 99 -10.20 12.69 -2.20
N LYS A 100 -10.89 12.21 -3.24
CA LYS A 100 -10.31 11.22 -4.17
C LYS A 100 -9.13 11.80 -4.94
N GLN A 101 -9.28 13.02 -5.45
CA GLN A 101 -8.22 13.71 -6.19
C GLN A 101 -7.02 13.99 -5.29
N ASP A 102 -7.29 14.44 -4.07
CA ASP A 102 -6.30 14.71 -3.04
C ASP A 102 -5.47 13.49 -2.67
N VAL A 103 -6.11 12.36 -2.41
CA VAL A 103 -5.41 11.11 -2.14
C VAL A 103 -4.62 10.64 -3.37
N ALA A 104 -5.15 10.82 -4.59
CA ALA A 104 -4.42 10.50 -5.82
C ALA A 104 -3.14 11.33 -5.94
N ASN A 105 -3.25 12.65 -5.72
CA ASN A 105 -2.13 13.58 -5.74
C ASN A 105 -1.09 13.23 -4.66
N TYR A 106 -1.56 12.90 -3.45
CA TYR A 106 -0.66 12.49 -2.37
C TYR A 106 0.08 11.20 -2.70
N ILE A 107 -0.59 10.18 -3.25
CA ILE A 107 0.06 8.91 -3.60
C ILE A 107 1.08 9.12 -4.73
N LYS A 108 0.79 10.00 -5.69
CA LYS A 108 1.77 10.42 -6.71
C LYS A 108 3.00 11.05 -6.05
N TYR A 109 2.82 12.05 -5.21
CA TYR A 109 3.89 12.70 -4.44
C TYR A 109 4.68 11.68 -3.61
N TYR A 110 3.99 10.82 -2.87
CA TYR A 110 4.60 9.81 -2.01
C TYR A 110 5.50 8.86 -2.80
N ASN A 111 5.06 8.42 -3.98
CA ASN A 111 5.81 7.47 -4.80
C ASN A 111 6.94 8.10 -5.62
N LEU A 112 6.77 9.33 -6.09
CA LEU A 112 7.69 9.98 -7.04
C LEU A 112 8.69 10.91 -6.35
N ASP A 113 8.26 11.64 -5.32
CA ASP A 113 9.00 12.81 -4.81
C ASP A 113 9.38 12.68 -3.33
N ARG A 114 8.57 12.00 -2.52
CA ARG A 114 8.83 11.89 -1.08
C ARG A 114 10.07 11.06 -0.79
N LEU A 115 11.04 11.64 -0.08
CA LEU A 115 12.24 10.94 0.32
C LEU A 115 11.99 10.05 1.56
N HIS A 116 12.57 8.84 1.55
CA HIS A 116 12.48 7.90 2.65
C HIS A 116 13.87 7.55 3.19
N SER A 117 14.07 7.69 4.50
CA SER A 117 15.33 7.24 5.14
C SER A 117 15.59 5.75 4.94
N ALA A 118 14.53 4.93 4.88
CA ALA A 118 14.62 3.50 4.57
C ALA A 118 15.11 3.20 3.12
N ASN A 119 15.14 4.22 2.25
CA ASN A 119 15.52 4.11 0.85
C ASN A 119 16.78 4.96 0.56
N ALA A 120 17.65 5.17 1.54
CA ALA A 120 18.83 6.05 1.40
C ALA A 120 18.46 7.47 0.90
N SER A 121 17.36 8.02 1.41
CA SER A 121 16.83 9.32 1.01
C SER A 121 16.41 9.43 -0.45
N LEU A 122 16.02 8.31 -1.08
CA LEU A 122 15.35 8.28 -2.39
C LEU A 122 13.83 8.13 -2.25
N SER A 123 13.11 8.58 -3.27
CA SER A 123 11.69 8.25 -3.41
C SER A 123 11.49 6.77 -3.74
N PRO A 124 10.31 6.19 -3.46
CA PRO A 124 10.06 4.78 -3.72
C PRO A 124 10.35 4.34 -5.16
N VAL A 125 9.98 5.15 -6.14
CA VAL A 125 10.26 4.85 -7.56
C VAL A 125 11.74 4.99 -7.88
N ASN A 126 12.40 6.06 -7.40
CA ASN A 126 13.84 6.25 -7.66
C ASN A 126 14.70 5.17 -7.01
N PHE A 127 14.30 4.68 -5.83
CA PHE A 127 14.94 3.55 -5.17
C PHE A 127 14.81 2.28 -6.01
N GLU A 128 13.63 1.94 -6.51
CA GLU A 128 13.47 0.76 -7.38
C GLU A 128 14.30 0.86 -8.67
N ASN A 129 14.32 2.04 -9.29
CA ASN A 129 15.10 2.30 -10.49
C ASN A 129 16.62 2.18 -10.25
N SER A 130 17.11 2.57 -9.07
CA SER A 130 18.54 2.43 -8.75
C SER A 130 18.96 0.96 -8.61
N GLN A 131 18.08 0.11 -8.08
CA GLN A 131 18.36 -1.33 -7.96
C GLN A 131 18.41 -2.02 -9.33
N LEU A 132 17.53 -1.64 -10.26
CA LEU A 132 17.53 -2.19 -11.64
C LEU A 132 18.83 -1.87 -12.38
N LYS A 133 19.35 -0.65 -12.22
CA LYS A 133 20.62 -0.25 -12.84
C LYS A 133 21.81 -1.07 -12.31
N VAL A 134 21.78 -1.45 -11.04
CA VAL A 134 22.83 -2.28 -10.43
C VAL A 134 22.72 -3.73 -10.92
N SER A 135 21.51 -4.26 -11.10
CA SER A 135 21.32 -5.65 -11.56
C SER A 135 21.67 -5.89 -13.03
N CYS A 136 21.67 -4.86 -13.88
CA CYS A 136 22.00 -4.99 -15.31
C CYS A 136 23.51 -4.85 -15.62
N LEU A 137 24.36 -4.73 -14.59
CA LEU A 137 25.81 -4.58 -14.71
C LEU A 137 26.58 -5.86 -14.34
N GLY A 138 25.91 -7.02 -14.25
CA GLY A 138 26.49 -8.32 -13.90
C GLY A 138 26.18 -9.41 -14.91
#